data_AF-A0A9D3UG85-F1
#
_entry.id   AF-A0A9D3UG85-F1
#
_cell.length_a   1.000
_cell.length_b   1.000
_cell.length_c   1.000
_cell.angle_alpha   90.00
_cell.angle_beta   90.00
_cell.angle_gamma   90.00
#
_symmetry.space_group_name_H-M   'P 1'
#
loop_
_entity.id
_entity.type
_entity.pdbx_description
1 polymer ?
#
loop_
_entity_poly.entity_id
_entity_poly.type
_entity_poly.pdbx_seq_one_letter_code
_entity_poly.pdbx_strand_id
1 'polypeptide(L)' 'VKMKQARLHKEILERFCTFFGYRINARKMNIYFSSRIDDAMRESISNLLGFQKVQNIRYYLGVPLLHEK' A
#
# COMPACT_ATOMS: atom_id res chain seq x y z
N VAL A 1 -16.59 1.27 -5.07
CA VAL A 1 -15.86 2.44 -4.49
C VAL A 1 -14.40 2.14 -4.15
N LYS A 2 -14.08 1.13 -3.32
CA LYS A 2 -12.69 0.83 -2.88
C LYS A 2 -11.69 0.63 -4.03
N MET A 3 -12.03 -0.17 -5.03
CA MET A 3 -11.16 -0.39 -6.21
C MET A 3 -10.95 0.85 -7.07
N LYS A 4 -11.93 1.77 -7.13
CA LYS A 4 -11.77 3.05 -7.84
C LYS A 4 -10.68 3.88 -7.16
N GLN A 5 -10.67 3.91 -5.83
CA GLN A 5 -9.64 4.60 -5.06
C GLN A 5 -8.26 3.95 -5.20
N ALA A 6 -8.19 2.62 -5.23
CA ALA A 6 -6.91 1.93 -5.46
C ALA A 6 -6.32 2.23 -6.85
N ARG A 7 -7.17 2.30 -7.89
CA ARG A 7 -6.75 2.72 -9.24
C ARG A 7 -6.27 4.16 -9.27
N LEU A 8 -6.99 5.07 -8.60
CA LEU A 8 -6.58 6.46 -8.48
C LEU A 8 -5.22 6.62 -7.78
N HIS A 9 -4.97 5.86 -6.71
CA HIS A 9 -3.66 5.87 -6.04
C HIS A 9 -2.54 5.42 -6.98
N LYS A 10 -2.77 4.34 -7.75
CA LYS A 10 -1.80 3.86 -8.74
C LYS A 10 -1.47 4.94 -9.77
N GLU A 11 -2.50 5.57 -10.32
CA GLU A 11 -2.36 6.63 -11.33
C GLU A 11 -1.59 7.84 -10.78
N ILE A 12 -1.91 8.28 -9.55
CA ILE A 12 -1.20 9.41 -8.91
C ILE A 12 0.28 9.05 -8.72
N LEU A 13 0.59 7.84 -8.24
CA LEU A 13 1.97 7.39 -8.05
C LEU A 13 2.74 7.30 -9.38
N GLU A 14 2.11 6.80 -10.43
CA GLU A 14 2.69 6.71 -11.77
C GLU A 14 2.96 8.11 -12.36
N ARG A 15 2.01 9.05 -12.20
CA ARG A 15 2.18 10.44 -12.64
C ARG A 15 3.29 11.15 -11.86
N PHE A 16 3.32 10.98 -10.54
CA PHE A 16 4.38 11.54 -9.69
C PHE A 16 5.76 11.02 -10.10
N CYS A 17 5.89 9.70 -10.27
CA CYS A 17 7.12 9.07 -10.73
C CYS A 17 7.56 9.61 -12.09
N THR A 18 6.63 9.68 -13.04
CA THR A 18 6.89 10.20 -14.39
C THR A 18 7.36 11.65 -14.35
N PHE A 19 6.70 12.50 -13.57
CA PHE A 19 7.02 13.93 -13.51
C PHE A 19 8.41 14.19 -12.92
N PHE A 20 8.81 13.44 -11.89
CA PHE A 20 10.09 13.64 -11.20
C PHE A 20 11.21 12.70 -11.69
N GLY A 21 10.94 11.82 -12.65
CA GLY A 21 11.91 10.82 -13.12
C GLY A 21 12.22 9.72 -12.08
N TYR A 22 11.37 9.55 -11.07
CA TYR A 22 11.54 8.51 -10.05
C TYR A 22 10.89 7.19 -10.49
N ARG A 23 11.32 6.09 -9.85
CA ARG A 23 10.66 4.78 -9.98
C ARG A 23 10.36 4.22 -8.60
N ILE A 24 9.13 3.77 -8.41
CA ILE A 24 8.74 3.04 -7.22
C ILE A 24 9.27 1.60 -7.31
N ASN A 25 9.94 1.16 -6.25
CA ASN A 25 10.25 -0.25 -6.05
C ASN A 25 9.11 -0.91 -5.28
N ALA A 26 8.21 -1.56 -6.01
CA ALA A 26 7.05 -2.23 -5.44
C ALA A 26 7.41 -3.28 -4.37
N ARG A 27 8.60 -3.92 -4.45
CA ARG A 27 9.09 -4.89 -3.47
C ARG A 27 9.50 -4.26 -2.13
N LYS A 28 9.82 -2.96 -2.12
CA LYS A 28 10.13 -2.21 -0.89
C LYS A 28 8.88 -1.59 -0.27
N MET A 29 7.75 -1.61 -0.98
CA MET A 29 6.50 -1.04 -0.51
C MET A 29 5.65 -2.08 0.18
N ASN A 30 5.09 -1.68 1.31
CA ASN A 30 4.19 -2.49 2.12
C ASN A 30 2.79 -1.90 2.10
N ILE A 31 1.76 -2.75 2.09
CA ILE A 31 0.36 -2.38 2.31
C ILE A 31 -0.14 -3.11 3.54
N TYR A 32 -0.73 -2.35 4.45
CA TYR A 32 -1.50 -2.87 5.57
C TYR A 32 -2.99 -2.62 5.34
N PHE A 33 -3.82 -3.61 5.65
CA PHE A 33 -5.26 -3.50 5.57
C PHE A 33 -5.89 -3.57 6.95
N SER A 34 -6.83 -2.66 7.23
CA SER A 34 -7.65 -2.76 8.43
C SER A 34 -8.52 -4.03 8.42
N SER A 35 -8.93 -4.49 9.60
CA SER A 35 -9.75 -5.69 9.79
C SER A 35 -11.08 -5.69 9.01
N ARG A 36 -11.61 -4.51 8.65
CA ARG A 36 -12.90 -4.34 7.97
C ARG A 36 -12.87 -4.58 6.45
N ILE A 37 -11.72 -4.95 5.89
CA ILE A 37 -11.60 -5.29 4.48
C ILE A 37 -11.51 -6.81 4.35
N ASP A 38 -12.36 -7.40 3.52
CA ASP A 38 -12.38 -8.83 3.21
C ASP A 38 -11.15 -9.24 2.38
N ASP A 39 -10.76 -10.52 2.46
CA ASP A 39 -9.50 -10.99 1.86
C ASP A 39 -9.49 -10.90 0.33
N ALA A 40 -10.64 -11.08 -0.33
CA ALA A 40 -10.73 -10.94 -1.79
C ALA A 40 -10.43 -9.49 -2.24
N MET A 41 -10.95 -8.50 -1.50
CA MET A 41 -10.63 -7.10 -1.74
C MET A 41 -9.17 -6.77 -1.42
N ARG A 42 -8.60 -7.33 -0.32
CA ARG A 42 -7.17 -7.15 0.02
C ARG A 42 -6.28 -7.67 -1.10
N GLU A 43 -6.61 -8.84 -1.63
CA GLU A 43 -5.88 -9.48 -2.72
C GLU A 43 -5.99 -8.67 -4.02
N SER A 44 -7.19 -8.22 -4.36
CA SER A 44 -7.44 -7.39 -5.54
C SER A 44 -6.64 -6.09 -5.51
N ILE A 45 -6.59 -5.42 -4.35
CA ILE A 45 -5.83 -4.16 -4.19
C ILE A 45 -4.33 -4.44 -4.24
N SER A 46 -3.86 -5.50 -3.60
CA SER A 46 -2.44 -5.85 -3.57
C SER A 46 -1.91 -6.21 -4.95
N ASN A 47 -2.69 -6.98 -5.73
CA ASN A 47 -2.34 -7.34 -7.10
C ASN A 47 -2.37 -6.13 -8.04
N LEU A 48 -3.29 -5.18 -7.82
CA LEU A 48 -3.35 -3.94 -8.61
C LEU A 48 -2.11 -3.06 -8.41
N LEU A 49 -1.68 -2.90 -7.14
CA LEU A 49 -0.58 -2.01 -6.74
C LEU A 49 0.80 -2.69 -6.83
N GLY A 50 0.86 -4.02 -6.68
CA GLY A 50 2.08 -4.82 -6.70
C GLY A 50 2.89 -4.77 -5.41
N PHE A 51 2.33 -4.23 -4.32
CA PHE A 51 3.04 -4.05 -3.04
C PHE A 51 2.82 -5.24 -2.10
N GLN A 52 3.77 -5.47 -1.20
CA GLN A 52 3.71 -6.58 -0.26
C GLN A 52 2.68 -6.34 0.84
N LYS A 53 1.80 -7.31 1.08
CA LYS A 53 0.89 -7.29 2.23
C LYS A 53 1.67 -7.50 3.52
N VAL A 54 1.44 -6.66 4.52
CA VAL A 54 1.98 -6.83 5.87
C VAL A 54 0.86 -6.95 6.88
N GLN A 55 1.05 -7.81 7.87
CA GLN A 55 0.08 -8.01 8.95
C GLN A 55 0.09 -6.86 9.97
N ASN A 56 1.17 -6.08 9.98
CA ASN A 56 1.29 -4.93 10.86
C ASN A 56 2.23 -3.88 10.24
N ILE A 57 2.05 -2.63 10.66
CA ILE A 57 2.98 -1.52 10.39
C ILE A 57 3.79 -1.22 11.65
N ARG A 58 4.06 -2.25 12.48
CA ARG A 58 4.48 -2.05 13.88
C ARG A 58 5.68 -1.13 13.98
N TYR A 59 6.63 -1.18 13.05
CA TYR A 59 7.84 -0.37 13.09
C TYR A 59 8.01 0.47 11.83
N TYR A 60 8.18 1.78 12.01
CA TYR A 60 8.70 2.67 10.98
C TYR A 60 10.07 3.16 11.42
N LEU A 61 11.10 2.86 10.62
CA LEU A 61 12.50 3.17 10.94
C LEU A 61 12.92 2.63 12.33
N GLY A 62 12.42 1.45 12.72
CA GLY A 62 12.71 0.84 14.02
C GLY A 62 11.88 1.39 15.20
N VAL A 63 11.05 2.41 14.97
CA VAL A 63 10.20 3.01 16.01
C VAL A 63 8.78 2.43 15.93
N PRO A 64 8.20 1.95 17.05
CA PRO A 64 6.82 1.51 17.09
C PRO A 64 5.84 2.61 16.63
N LEU A 65 5.14 2.42 15.51
CA LEU A 65 4.12 3.38 15.03
C LEU A 65 2.83 3.30 15.84
N LEU A 66 2.53 2.13 16.41
CA LEU A 66 1.35 1.87 17.20
C LEU A 66 1.80 1.33 18.56
N HIS A 67 1.37 1.98 19.64
CA HIS A 67 1.54 1.43 20.98
C HIS A 67 0.64 0.20 21.10
N GLU A 68 1.23 -0.96 21.42
CA GLU A 68 0.45 -2.09 21.89
C GLU A 68 -0.16 -1.70 23.24
N LYS A 69 -1.48 -1.84 23.35
CA LYS A 69 -2.18 -1.65 24.63
C LYS A 69 -1.79 -2.75 25.60
#